data_AF-A0A4T0WY02-F1
#
_entry.id   AF-A0A4T0WY02-F1
#
_cell.length_a   1.000
_cell.length_b   1.000
_cell.length_c   1.000
_cell.angle_alpha   90.00
_cell.angle_beta   90.00
_cell.angle_gamma   90.00
#
_symmetry.space_group_name_H-M   'P 1'
#
loop_
_entity.id
_entity.type
_entity.pdbx_description
1 polymer ?
#
loop_
_entity_poly.entity_id
_entity_poly.type
_entity_poly.pdbx_seq_one_letter_code
_entity_poly.pdbx_strand_id
1 'polypeptide(L)'
;MIFRILPNLEENVTYKKLFIDPKNHHRLSEKNKENFWSKTSNVLQSFSGYLTDIRIFNRGFSIPVCIAELLESNSLLKEKNYVDWLSTVSISLYQPLETIAFLFDHNWIFPDRKSNNCLWWYAVSTRFWFLWVILELSKLSHKILRSCGKGIENLEFVGLIEHLATLPLCVHWSLEEGCLDPIYVGFFGTIAGGLSTAFMWKDVWAHLLKELRMVS
;
A
#
# COMPACT_ATOMS: atom_id res chain seq x y z
N MET A 1 4.62 2.98 6.26
CA MET A 1 5.80 2.42 5.54
C MET A 1 5.88 2.77 4.05
N ILE A 2 5.00 3.62 3.49
CA ILE A 2 4.99 3.85 2.03
C ILE A 2 5.89 5.02 1.58
N PHE A 3 6.16 6.05 2.38
CA PHE A 3 7.15 7.09 1.99
C PHE A 3 7.69 7.88 3.20
N ARG A 4 8.64 7.34 3.95
CA ARG A 4 9.40 8.15 4.92
C ARG A 4 10.90 7.94 4.76
N ILE A 5 11.41 8.32 3.59
CA ILE A 5 12.83 8.66 3.44
C ILE A 5 12.95 10.08 4.01
N LEU A 6 13.45 10.20 5.24
CA LEU A 6 13.70 11.48 5.90
C LEU A 6 14.72 12.29 5.07
N PRO A 7 14.41 13.49 4.56
CA PRO A 7 15.43 14.36 4.03
C PRO A 7 16.06 15.14 5.18
N ASN A 8 17.37 14.95 5.38
CA ASN A 8 18.24 15.84 6.14
C ASN A 8 18.07 17.27 5.59
N LEU A 9 17.43 18.15 6.36
CA LEU A 9 17.29 19.57 6.04
C LEU A 9 18.48 20.33 6.62
N GLU A 10 19.60 20.29 5.92
CA GLU A 10 20.62 21.34 6.00
C GLU A 10 20.87 21.85 4.59
N GLU A 11 20.44 23.08 4.28
CA GLU A 11 21.31 24.03 3.58
C GLU A 11 20.69 25.44 3.58
N ASN A 12 21.44 26.35 4.21
CA ASN A 12 21.26 27.79 4.23
C ASN A 12 21.35 28.36 2.81
N VAL A 13 20.38 29.19 2.39
CA VAL A 13 20.54 30.02 1.19
C VAL A 13 20.40 31.49 1.53
N THR A 14 21.54 32.15 1.64
CA THR A 14 21.76 33.58 1.78
C THR A 14 21.32 34.33 0.51
N TYR A 15 20.43 35.31 0.65
CA TYR A 15 19.98 36.16 -0.46
C TYR A 15 21.04 37.19 -0.84
N LYS A 16 21.64 37.07 -2.02
CA LYS A 16 22.46 38.13 -2.63
C LYS A 16 21.73 38.69 -3.86
N LYS A 17 21.41 39.99 -3.81
CA LYS A 17 20.79 40.78 -4.90
C LYS A 17 21.52 40.55 -6.22
N LEU A 18 20.79 40.10 -7.24
CA LEU A 18 21.30 39.87 -8.60
C LEU A 18 20.76 40.95 -9.55
N PHE A 19 21.70 41.68 -10.16
CA PHE A 19 21.50 42.47 -11.37
C PHE A 19 21.00 41.55 -12.51
N ILE A 20 20.02 42.04 -13.27
CA ILE A 20 19.24 41.24 -14.24
C ILE A 20 20.03 41.15 -15.56
N ASP A 21 20.60 39.97 -15.82
CA ASP A 21 21.11 39.52 -17.12
C ASP A 21 20.03 38.65 -17.80
N PRO A 22 19.66 38.85 -19.08
CA PRO A 22 18.67 38.03 -19.78
C PRO A 22 18.98 36.52 -19.81
N LYS A 23 20.25 36.09 -19.69
CA LYS A 23 20.59 34.65 -19.54
C LYS A 23 20.20 34.07 -18.16
N ASN A 24 20.03 34.93 -17.15
CA ASN A 24 19.56 34.50 -15.82
C ASN A 24 18.04 34.32 -15.77
N HIS A 25 17.27 34.92 -16.69
CA HIS A 25 15.82 34.79 -16.68
C HIS A 25 15.35 33.35 -16.99
N HIS A 26 16.03 32.66 -17.91
CA HIS A 26 15.76 31.24 -18.20
C HIS A 26 16.19 30.33 -17.03
N ARG A 27 17.34 30.59 -16.41
CA ARG A 27 17.79 29.85 -15.22
C ARG A 27 16.92 30.08 -13.99
N LEU A 28 16.39 31.29 -13.79
CA LEU A 28 15.43 31.60 -12.73
C LEU A 28 14.08 30.93 -12.98
N SER A 29 13.64 30.83 -14.24
CA SER A 29 12.41 30.11 -14.60
C SER A 29 12.53 28.61 -14.35
N GLU A 30 13.62 27.97 -14.76
CA GLU A 30 13.87 26.54 -14.50
C GLU A 30 14.03 26.26 -13.00
N LYS A 31 14.81 27.08 -12.27
CA LYS A 31 14.94 26.95 -10.82
C LYS A 31 13.61 27.14 -10.08
N ASN A 32 12.73 28.02 -10.58
CA ASN A 32 11.38 28.18 -10.03
C ASN A 32 10.48 26.98 -10.32
N LYS A 33 10.60 26.34 -11.49
CA LYS A 33 9.90 25.09 -11.80
C LYS A 33 10.40 23.95 -10.92
N GLU A 34 11.72 23.77 -10.78
CA GLU A 34 12.31 22.75 -9.91
C GLU A 34 11.89 22.95 -8.45
N ASN A 35 11.88 24.20 -7.96
CA ASN A 35 11.38 24.53 -6.62
C ASN A 35 9.87 24.26 -6.46
N PHE A 36 9.07 24.48 -7.51
CA PHE A 36 7.64 24.17 -7.49
C PHE A 36 7.43 22.65 -7.42
N TRP A 37 8.08 21.89 -8.31
CA TRP A 37 7.95 20.43 -8.36
C TRP A 37 8.46 19.75 -7.08
N SER A 38 9.59 20.20 -6.53
CA SER A 38 10.11 19.68 -5.26
C SER A 38 9.16 19.99 -4.09
N LYS A 39 8.62 21.21 -4.02
CA LYS A 39 7.63 21.59 -3.00
C LYS A 39 6.35 20.75 -3.12
N THR A 40 5.83 20.57 -4.34
CA THR A 40 4.64 19.72 -4.55
C THR A 40 4.92 18.26 -4.19
N SER A 41 6.10 17.74 -4.52
CA SER A 41 6.51 16.37 -4.17
C SER A 41 6.54 16.18 -2.66
N ASN A 42 7.12 17.12 -1.91
CA ASN A 42 7.19 17.05 -0.45
C ASN A 42 5.80 17.10 0.21
N VAL A 43 4.89 17.91 -0.33
CA VAL A 43 3.49 17.97 0.15
C VAL A 43 2.76 16.66 -0.13
N LEU A 44 2.89 16.12 -1.35
CA LEU A 44 2.29 14.84 -1.72
C LEU A 44 2.83 13.68 -0.89
N GLN A 45 4.14 13.68 -0.62
CA GLN A 45 4.77 12.66 0.20
C GLN A 45 4.25 12.70 1.64
N SER A 46 4.13 13.91 2.21
CA SER A 46 3.60 14.11 3.56
C SER A 46 2.13 13.68 3.64
N PHE A 47 1.31 14.06 2.65
CA PHE A 47 -0.09 13.65 2.57
C PHE A 47 -0.24 12.12 2.43
N SER A 48 0.55 11.49 1.57
CA SER A 48 0.59 10.02 1.42
C SER A 48 1.03 9.33 2.72
N GLY A 49 1.93 9.95 3.49
CA GLY A 49 2.31 9.50 4.83
C GLY A 49 1.11 9.44 5.76
N TYR A 50 0.36 10.54 5.90
CA TYR A 50 -0.84 10.59 6.73
C TYR A 50 -1.92 9.60 6.31
N LEU A 51 -2.15 9.44 5.00
CA LEU A 51 -3.09 8.42 4.50
C LEU A 51 -2.67 7.00 4.91
N THR A 52 -1.36 6.72 4.86
CA THR A 52 -0.82 5.43 5.29
C THR A 52 -1.03 5.22 6.78
N ASP A 53 -0.82 6.25 7.59
CA ASP A 53 -0.98 6.19 9.05
C ASP A 53 -2.44 5.96 9.43
N ILE A 54 -3.38 6.71 8.83
CA ILE A 54 -4.83 6.51 9.04
C ILE A 54 -5.23 5.08 8.65
N ARG A 55 -4.72 4.58 7.52
CA ARG A 55 -5.02 3.21 7.06
C ARG A 55 -4.57 2.17 8.08
N ILE A 56 -3.32 2.25 8.55
CA ILE A 56 -2.76 1.28 9.50
C ILE A 56 -3.46 1.38 10.85
N PHE A 57 -3.70 2.60 11.32
CA PHE A 57 -4.44 2.85 12.57
C PHE A 57 -5.85 2.26 12.52
N ASN A 58 -6.60 2.53 11.44
CA ASN A 58 -7.94 1.96 11.25
C ASN A 58 -7.93 0.43 11.21
N ARG A 59 -6.90 -0.15 10.59
CA ARG A 59 -6.72 -1.61 10.54
C ARG A 59 -6.44 -2.20 11.93
N GLY A 60 -5.83 -1.44 12.83
CA GLY A 60 -5.67 -1.81 14.25
C GLY A 60 -6.99 -2.12 14.96
N PHE A 61 -8.10 -1.47 14.59
CA PHE A 61 -9.42 -1.81 15.14
C PHE A 61 -9.99 -3.13 14.62
N SER A 62 -9.41 -3.70 13.55
CA SER A 62 -9.81 -5.00 13.00
C SER A 62 -9.14 -6.18 13.72
N ILE A 63 -8.23 -5.94 14.68
CA ILE A 63 -7.54 -6.99 15.44
C ILE A 63 -8.51 -7.99 16.11
N PRO A 64 -9.62 -7.58 16.75
CA PRO A 64 -10.58 -8.53 17.32
C PRO A 64 -11.18 -9.48 16.26
N VAL A 65 -11.45 -8.96 15.06
CA VAL A 65 -11.94 -9.76 13.93
C VAL A 65 -10.87 -10.75 13.48
N CYS A 66 -9.60 -10.33 13.37
CA CYS A 66 -8.51 -11.23 13.02
C CYS A 66 -8.36 -12.39 14.00
N ILE A 67 -8.56 -12.15 15.31
CA ILE A 67 -8.50 -13.20 16.32
C ILE A 67 -9.68 -14.17 16.16
N ALA A 68 -10.89 -13.65 15.91
CA ALA A 68 -12.06 -14.48 15.65
C ALA A 68 -11.86 -15.37 14.41
N GLU A 69 -11.43 -14.79 13.29
CA GLU A 69 -11.12 -15.51 12.04
C GLU A 69 -10.04 -16.57 12.25
N LEU A 70 -9.00 -16.27 13.03
CA LEU A 70 -7.94 -17.22 13.35
C LEU A 70 -8.49 -18.41 14.17
N LEU A 71 -9.36 -18.16 15.13
CA LEU A 71 -9.99 -19.22 15.93
C LEU A 71 -10.92 -20.10 15.08
N GLU A 72 -11.69 -19.47 14.19
CA GLU A 72 -12.59 -20.15 13.25
C GLU A 72 -11.83 -20.96 12.19
N SER A 73 -10.63 -20.51 11.80
CA SER A 73 -9.78 -21.21 10.82
C SER A 73 -9.43 -22.64 11.22
N ASN A 74 -9.52 -23.01 12.50
CA ASN A 74 -9.35 -24.39 12.97
C ASN A 74 -10.35 -25.37 12.32
N SER A 75 -11.51 -24.89 11.86
CA SER A 75 -12.44 -25.70 11.07
C SER A 75 -11.84 -26.10 9.72
N LEU A 76 -11.12 -25.20 9.04
CA LEU A 76 -10.46 -25.45 7.76
C LEU A 76 -9.37 -26.53 7.87
N LEU A 77 -8.68 -26.60 9.02
CA LEU A 77 -7.75 -27.69 9.32
C LEU A 77 -8.45 -29.04 9.39
N LYS A 78 -9.66 -29.10 9.99
CA LYS A 78 -10.44 -30.34 10.08
C LYS A 78 -10.89 -30.80 8.69
N GLU A 79 -11.20 -29.86 7.81
CA GLU A 79 -11.58 -30.11 6.41
C GLU A 79 -10.38 -30.40 5.50
N LYS A 80 -9.15 -30.39 6.03
CA LYS A 80 -7.89 -30.57 5.29
C LYS A 80 -7.65 -29.51 4.20
N ASN A 81 -8.29 -28.35 4.32
CA ASN A 81 -8.07 -27.24 3.41
C ASN A 81 -6.92 -26.35 3.91
N TYR A 82 -5.70 -26.85 3.72
CA TYR A 82 -4.49 -26.20 4.22
C TYR A 82 -4.18 -24.87 3.53
N VAL A 83 -4.59 -24.70 2.27
CA VAL A 83 -4.31 -23.47 1.50
C VAL A 83 -5.12 -22.31 2.06
N ASP A 84 -6.43 -22.51 2.28
CA ASP A 84 -7.27 -21.48 2.87
C ASP A 84 -6.93 -21.24 4.34
N TRP A 85 -6.61 -22.30 5.09
CA TRP A 85 -6.13 -22.14 6.45
C TRP A 85 -4.87 -21.27 6.53
N LEU A 86 -3.86 -21.56 5.71
CA LEU A 86 -2.61 -20.81 5.71
C LEU A 86 -2.81 -19.37 5.21
N SER A 87 -3.72 -19.16 4.26
CA SER A 87 -4.11 -17.82 3.80
C SER A 87 -4.70 -17.01 4.97
N THR A 88 -5.69 -17.56 5.67
CA THR A 88 -6.31 -16.91 6.84
C THR A 88 -5.30 -16.62 7.94
N VAL A 89 -4.47 -17.60 8.31
CA VAL A 89 -3.43 -17.38 9.33
C VAL A 89 -2.46 -16.26 8.92
N SER A 90 -2.04 -16.23 7.66
CA SER A 90 -1.10 -15.23 7.15
C SER A 90 -1.68 -13.82 7.25
N ILE A 91 -2.93 -13.62 6.82
CA ILE A 91 -3.55 -12.29 6.86
C ILE A 91 -3.91 -11.88 8.29
N SER A 92 -4.35 -12.81 9.15
CA SER A 92 -4.66 -12.56 10.56
C SER A 92 -3.42 -12.18 11.38
N LEU A 93 -2.23 -12.67 11.02
CA LEU A 93 -0.96 -12.28 11.66
C LEU A 93 -0.41 -10.96 11.11
N TYR A 94 -0.57 -10.70 9.81
CA TYR A 94 -0.09 -9.48 9.16
C TYR A 94 -0.63 -8.21 9.84
N GLN A 95 -1.94 -8.11 10.09
CA GLN A 95 -2.55 -6.85 10.55
C GLN A 95 -2.10 -6.43 11.96
N PRO A 96 -2.08 -7.32 12.96
CA PRO A 96 -1.55 -7.01 14.28
C PRO A 96 -0.06 -6.64 14.23
N LEU A 97 0.74 -7.34 13.42
CA LEU A 97 2.17 -7.05 13.28
C LEU A 97 2.43 -5.67 12.66
N GLU A 98 1.65 -5.29 11.63
CA GLU A 98 1.72 -3.94 11.03
C GLU A 98 1.31 -2.86 12.05
N THR A 99 0.32 -3.16 12.90
CA THR A 99 -0.12 -2.24 13.97
C THR A 99 0.96 -2.09 15.04
N ILE A 100 1.62 -3.18 15.46
CA ILE A 100 2.74 -3.13 16.39
C ILE A 100 3.88 -2.29 15.81
N ALA A 101 4.23 -2.49 14.53
CA ALA A 101 5.24 -1.68 13.85
C ALA A 101 4.89 -0.19 13.87
N PHE A 102 3.63 0.16 13.64
CA PHE A 102 3.12 1.54 13.73
C PHE A 102 3.24 2.14 15.13
N LEU A 103 2.92 1.36 16.18
CA LEU A 103 3.07 1.79 17.57
C LEU A 103 4.53 2.07 17.94
N PHE A 104 5.46 1.28 17.39
CA PHE A 104 6.90 1.54 17.51
C PHE A 104 7.33 2.79 16.72
N ASP A 105 6.80 3.04 15.53
CA ASP A 105 7.14 4.24 14.73
C ASP A 105 6.77 5.54 15.47
N HIS A 106 5.66 5.52 16.20
CA HIS A 106 5.13 6.68 16.90
C HIS A 106 5.63 6.83 18.35
N ASN A 107 6.52 5.95 18.81
CA ASN A 107 7.01 5.92 20.20
C ASN A 107 5.90 5.83 21.27
N TRP A 108 4.74 5.25 20.94
CA TRP A 108 3.63 5.18 21.90
C TRP A 108 3.88 4.19 23.03
N ILE A 109 4.63 3.13 22.77
CA ILE A 109 4.91 2.07 23.77
C ILE A 109 6.18 2.36 24.58
N PHE A 110 7.22 2.91 23.94
CA PHE A 110 8.51 3.20 24.59
C PHE A 110 9.01 4.59 24.22
N PRO A 111 8.54 5.64 24.92
CA PRO A 111 9.19 6.94 24.84
C PRO A 111 10.66 6.80 25.28
N ASP A 112 11.59 7.44 24.58
CA ASP A 112 13.05 7.51 24.85
C ASP A 112 13.98 6.41 24.27
N ARG A 113 13.50 5.43 23.48
CA ARG A 113 14.44 4.55 22.73
C ARG A 113 14.90 5.21 21.41
N LYS A 114 16.21 5.41 21.27
CA LYS A 114 16.88 5.90 20.03
C LYS A 114 16.92 4.89 18.87
N SER A 115 16.65 3.62 19.14
CA SER A 115 16.71 2.51 18.17
C SER A 115 15.39 1.76 18.20
N ASN A 116 14.43 2.22 17.41
CA ASN A 116 13.21 1.45 17.18
C ASN A 116 13.41 0.56 15.97
N ASN A 117 13.35 -0.76 16.19
CA ASN A 117 13.34 -1.78 15.13
C ASN A 117 12.02 -1.77 14.33
N CYS A 118 11.43 -0.60 14.12
CA CYS A 118 10.13 -0.40 13.48
C CYS A 118 10.17 -0.91 12.03
N LEU A 119 11.23 -0.56 11.30
CA LEU A 119 11.43 -1.00 9.92
C LEU A 119 11.48 -2.52 9.79
N TRP A 120 12.13 -3.19 10.76
CA TRP A 120 12.17 -4.65 10.84
C TRP A 120 10.77 -5.24 11.07
N TRP A 121 9.98 -4.69 12.00
CA TRP A 121 8.61 -5.18 12.25
C TRP A 121 7.71 -5.07 11.03
N TYR A 122 7.84 -3.97 10.29
CA TYR A 122 7.13 -3.81 9.02
C TYR A 122 7.63 -4.77 7.92
N ALA A 123 8.94 -5.02 7.84
CA ALA A 123 9.49 -5.99 6.90
C ALA A 123 8.97 -7.41 7.21
N VAL A 124 8.90 -7.77 8.49
CA VAL A 124 8.35 -9.06 8.95
C VAL A 124 6.86 -9.17 8.68
N SER A 125 6.06 -8.13 8.96
CA SER A 125 4.62 -8.15 8.66
C SER A 125 4.39 -8.36 7.17
N THR A 126 5.13 -7.63 6.32
CA THR A 126 5.02 -7.75 4.86
C THR A 126 5.32 -9.16 4.35
N ARG A 127 6.18 -9.95 5.03
CA ARG A 127 6.41 -11.35 4.64
C ARG A 127 5.16 -12.23 4.80
N PHE A 128 4.35 -11.98 5.83
CA PHE A 128 3.05 -12.66 5.99
C PHE A 128 2.07 -12.21 4.91
N TRP A 129 2.06 -10.93 4.57
CA TRP A 129 1.25 -10.42 3.46
C TRP A 129 1.68 -11.03 2.12
N PHE A 130 2.99 -11.17 1.88
CA PHE A 130 3.52 -11.83 0.69
C PHE A 130 3.08 -13.28 0.57
N LEU A 131 3.15 -14.04 1.67
CA LEU A 131 2.68 -15.42 1.71
C LEU A 131 1.19 -15.51 1.34
N TRP A 132 0.37 -14.61 1.91
CA TRP A 132 -1.04 -14.51 1.57
C TRP A 132 -1.25 -14.24 0.07
N VAL A 133 -0.53 -13.27 -0.51
CA VAL A 133 -0.63 -12.95 -1.95
C VAL A 133 -0.28 -14.15 -2.83
N ILE A 134 0.77 -14.91 -2.49
CA ILE A 134 1.12 -16.13 -3.24
C ILE A 134 0.00 -17.18 -3.17
N LEU A 135 -0.60 -17.36 -1.99
CA LEU A 135 -1.67 -18.34 -1.81
C LEU A 135 -2.94 -17.93 -2.57
N GLU A 136 -3.36 -16.67 -2.49
CA GLU A 136 -4.49 -16.14 -3.27
C GLU A 136 -4.25 -16.24 -4.77
N LEU A 137 -3.05 -15.85 -5.23
CA LEU A 137 -2.67 -15.97 -6.63
C LEU A 137 -2.72 -17.43 -7.09
N SER A 138 -2.27 -18.37 -6.26
CA SER A 138 -2.30 -19.80 -6.56
C SER A 138 -3.73 -20.33 -6.66
N LYS A 139 -4.61 -19.94 -5.73
CA LYS A 139 -6.03 -20.31 -5.75
C LYS A 139 -6.75 -19.77 -6.98
N LEU A 140 -6.53 -18.50 -7.29
CA LEU A 140 -7.16 -17.85 -8.43
C LEU A 140 -6.65 -18.43 -9.75
N SER A 141 -5.34 -18.66 -9.86
CA SER A 141 -4.74 -19.32 -11.03
C SER A 141 -5.29 -20.73 -11.24
N HIS A 142 -5.43 -21.51 -10.16
CA HIS A 142 -6.02 -22.85 -10.23
C HIS A 142 -7.50 -22.81 -10.66
N LYS A 143 -8.27 -21.85 -10.14
CA LYS A 143 -9.67 -21.64 -10.52
C LYS A 143 -9.81 -21.29 -12.00
N ILE A 144 -9.03 -20.33 -12.49
CA ILE A 144 -9.02 -19.91 -13.90
C ILE A 144 -8.60 -21.07 -14.81
N LEU A 145 -7.54 -21.80 -14.45
CA LEU A 145 -7.05 -22.94 -15.23
C LEU A 145 -8.07 -24.07 -15.32
N ARG A 146 -8.79 -24.34 -14.22
CA ARG A 146 -9.84 -25.36 -14.18
C ARG A 146 -11.13 -24.92 -14.90
N SER A 147 -11.34 -23.62 -15.04
CA SER A 147 -12.44 -23.04 -15.80
C SER A 147 -12.22 -23.04 -17.33
N CYS A 148 -11.14 -23.66 -17.84
CA CYS A 148 -10.88 -23.83 -19.28
C CYS A 148 -12.12 -24.38 -20.03
N GLY A 149 -12.89 -23.48 -20.64
CA GLY A 149 -14.12 -23.77 -21.40
C GLY A 149 -15.37 -23.02 -20.92
N LYS A 150 -15.38 -22.47 -19.71
CA LYS A 150 -16.38 -21.50 -19.24
C LYS A 150 -15.75 -20.11 -19.27
N GLY A 151 -16.45 -19.13 -19.83
CA GLY A 151 -15.92 -17.78 -19.96
C GLY A 151 -15.35 -17.27 -18.63
N ILE A 152 -14.15 -16.71 -18.67
CA ILE A 152 -13.50 -16.13 -17.50
C ILE A 152 -14.27 -14.88 -17.10
N GLU A 153 -14.69 -14.79 -15.84
CA GLU A 153 -15.33 -13.58 -15.35
C GLU A 153 -14.30 -12.44 -15.28
N ASN A 154 -14.68 -11.25 -15.75
CA ASN A 154 -13.79 -10.08 -15.75
C ASN A 154 -13.22 -9.79 -14.35
N LEU A 155 -13.97 -10.09 -13.29
CA LEU A 155 -13.54 -9.88 -11.91
C LEU A 155 -12.37 -10.81 -11.51
N GLU A 156 -12.40 -12.08 -11.92
CA GLU A 156 -11.32 -13.03 -11.65
C GLU A 156 -10.04 -12.64 -12.38
N PHE A 157 -10.17 -12.16 -13.62
CA PHE A 157 -9.03 -11.68 -14.39
C PHE A 157 -8.41 -10.41 -13.78
N VAL A 158 -9.25 -9.49 -13.29
CA VAL A 158 -8.78 -8.27 -12.61
C VAL A 158 -8.07 -8.62 -11.31
N GLY A 159 -8.62 -9.54 -10.51
CA GLY A 159 -7.97 -10.02 -9.28
C GLY A 159 -6.62 -10.66 -9.55
N LEU A 160 -6.47 -11.37 -10.68
CA LEU A 160 -5.18 -11.95 -11.09
C LEU A 160 -4.14 -10.84 -11.37
N ILE A 161 -4.54 -9.81 -12.11
CA ILE A 161 -3.66 -8.66 -12.41
C ILE A 161 -3.29 -7.92 -11.11
N GLU A 162 -4.25 -7.73 -10.22
CA GLU A 162 -4.02 -7.09 -8.92
C GLU A 162 -2.98 -7.84 -8.08
N HIS A 163 -3.13 -9.16 -7.93
CA HIS A 163 -2.17 -9.98 -7.19
C HIS A 163 -0.80 -10.02 -7.86
N LEU A 164 -0.75 -10.08 -9.20
CA LEU A 164 0.52 -10.02 -9.95
C LEU A 164 1.23 -8.67 -9.80
N ALA A 165 0.50 -7.56 -9.80
CA ALA A 165 1.05 -6.23 -9.55
C ALA A 165 1.48 -6.06 -8.08
N THR A 166 0.84 -6.78 -7.16
CA THR A 166 1.14 -6.73 -5.73
C THR A 166 2.42 -7.50 -5.38
N LEU A 167 2.74 -8.60 -6.09
CA LEU A 167 3.96 -9.39 -5.85
C LEU A 167 5.26 -8.56 -5.79
N PRO A 168 5.61 -7.71 -6.77
CA PRO A 168 6.84 -6.92 -6.70
C PRO A 168 6.83 -5.93 -5.52
N LEU A 169 5.66 -5.40 -5.14
CA LEU A 169 5.52 -4.53 -3.96
C LEU A 169 5.80 -5.29 -2.66
N CYS A 170 5.26 -6.52 -2.54
CA CYS A 170 5.53 -7.37 -1.38
C CYS A 170 7.02 -7.67 -1.24
N VAL A 171 7.72 -7.96 -2.34
CA VAL A 171 9.17 -8.19 -2.33
C VAL A 171 9.91 -6.93 -1.89
N HIS A 172 9.56 -5.78 -2.46
CA HIS A 172 10.14 -4.50 -2.08
C HIS A 172 9.96 -4.18 -0.60
N TRP A 173 8.76 -4.32 -0.04
CA TRP A 173 8.50 -4.02 1.38
C TRP A 173 8.92 -5.14 2.35
N SER A 174 9.33 -6.31 1.85
CA SER A 174 9.90 -7.38 2.68
C SER A 174 11.35 -7.14 3.10
N LEU A 175 11.99 -6.16 2.45
CA LEU A 175 13.36 -5.70 2.67
C LEU A 175 13.33 -4.33 3.36
N GLU A 176 14.24 -4.11 4.29
CA GLU A 176 14.30 -2.85 5.05
C GLU A 176 14.66 -1.66 4.15
N GLU A 177 15.60 -1.84 3.22
CA GLU A 177 16.05 -0.80 2.30
C GLU A 177 15.19 -0.71 1.02
N GLY A 178 14.38 -1.74 0.75
CA GLY A 178 13.62 -1.88 -0.49
C GLY A 178 14.50 -2.17 -1.71
N CYS A 179 13.92 -2.81 -2.74
CA CYS A 179 14.63 -3.15 -3.99
C CYS A 179 14.15 -2.42 -5.26
N LEU A 180 13.11 -1.59 -5.16
CA LEU A 180 12.44 -0.95 -6.31
C LEU A 180 12.56 0.56 -6.21
N ASP A 181 12.70 1.19 -7.37
CA ASP A 181 12.63 2.64 -7.50
C ASP A 181 11.21 3.14 -7.15
N PRO A 182 11.07 4.30 -6.47
CA PRO A 182 9.79 4.94 -6.19
C PRO A 182 8.80 4.99 -7.37
N ILE A 183 9.29 5.16 -8.61
CA ILE A 183 8.43 5.18 -9.81
C ILE A 183 7.74 3.83 -10.02
N TYR A 184 8.48 2.73 -9.91
CA TYR A 184 7.91 1.38 -10.05
C TYR A 184 6.99 1.04 -8.90
N VAL A 185 7.32 1.47 -7.67
CA VAL A 185 6.44 1.32 -6.50
C VAL A 185 5.11 2.03 -6.73
N GLY A 186 5.13 3.27 -7.23
CA GLY A 186 3.92 4.02 -7.57
C GLY A 186 3.11 3.35 -8.70
N PHE A 187 3.78 2.86 -9.74
CA PHE A 187 3.14 2.17 -10.86
C PHE A 187 2.42 0.89 -10.43
N PHE A 188 3.12 -0.02 -9.76
CA PHE A 188 2.54 -1.27 -9.27
C PHE A 188 1.45 -1.01 -8.22
N GLY A 189 1.65 -0.02 -7.34
CA GLY A 189 0.65 0.38 -6.35
C GLY A 189 -0.62 0.91 -7.00
N THR A 190 -0.50 1.67 -8.09
CA THR A 190 -1.64 2.18 -8.85
C THR A 190 -2.40 1.07 -9.55
N ILE A 191 -1.73 0.06 -10.10
CA ILE A 191 -2.42 -1.09 -10.72
C ILE A 191 -3.13 -1.91 -9.65
N ALA A 192 -2.45 -2.24 -8.54
CA ALA A 192 -3.00 -3.05 -7.47
C ALA A 192 -4.23 -2.40 -6.82
N GLY A 193 -4.14 -1.12 -6.42
CA GLY A 193 -5.26 -0.43 -5.77
C GLY A 193 -6.25 0.24 -6.72
N GLY A 194 -5.80 0.67 -7.89
CA GLY A 194 -6.59 1.49 -8.81
C GLY A 194 -7.64 0.70 -9.58
N LEU A 195 -7.34 -0.54 -9.97
CA LEU A 195 -8.30 -1.39 -10.69
C LEU A 195 -9.52 -1.72 -9.82
N SER A 196 -9.30 -2.26 -8.61
CA SER A 196 -10.39 -2.58 -7.68
C SER A 196 -11.22 -1.35 -7.30
N THR A 197 -10.55 -0.22 -7.05
CA THR A 197 -11.22 1.07 -6.78
C THR A 197 -12.09 1.52 -7.96
N ALA A 198 -11.58 1.45 -9.19
CA ALA A 198 -12.33 1.86 -10.37
C ALA A 198 -13.58 1.00 -10.60
N PHE A 199 -13.48 -0.32 -10.40
CA PHE A 199 -14.63 -1.22 -10.50
C PHE A 199 -15.68 -0.92 -9.43
N MET A 200 -15.27 -0.72 -8.18
CA MET A 200 -16.17 -0.38 -7.09
C MET A 200 -16.91 0.94 -7.35
N TRP A 201 -16.20 1.96 -7.83
CA TRP A 201 -16.81 3.26 -8.15
C TRP A 201 -17.79 3.18 -9.32
N LYS A 202 -17.50 2.37 -10.34
CA LYS A 202 -18.43 2.16 -11.46
C LYS A 202 -19.77 1.63 -10.96
N ASP A 203 -19.75 0.68 -10.04
CA ASP A 203 -20.98 0.09 -9.50
C ASP A 203 -21.75 1.10 -8.63
N VAL A 204 -21.05 1.86 -7.77
CA VAL A 204 -21.66 2.96 -6.99
C VAL A 204 -22.31 4.00 -7.90
N TRP A 205 -21.62 4.44 -8.95
CA TRP A 205 -22.17 5.40 -9.92
C TRP A 205 -23.39 4.85 -10.65
N ALA A 206 -23.39 3.58 -11.03
CA ALA A 206 -24.54 2.94 -11.66
C ALA A 206 -25.76 2.92 -10.73
N HIS A 207 -25.56 2.64 -9.44
CA HIS A 207 -26.62 2.69 -8.42
C HIS A 207 -27.16 4.10 -8.23
N LEU A 208 -26.28 5.09 -8.04
CA LEU A 208 -26.67 6.49 -7.85
C LEU A 208 -27.45 7.03 -9.06
N LEU A 209 -27.00 6.74 -10.28
CA LEU A 209 -27.70 7.16 -11.51
C LEU A 209 -29.07 6.49 -11.65
N LYS A 210 -29.23 5.26 -11.16
CA LYS A 210 -30.51 4.55 -11.16
C LYS A 210 -31.49 5.17 -10.16
N GLU A 211 -31.04 5.50 -8.96
CA GLU A 211 -31.88 6.18 -7.96
C GLU A 211 -32.28 7.59 -8.42
N LEU A 212 -31.36 8.36 -9.00
CA LEU A 212 -31.65 9.69 -9.53
C LEU A 212 -32.70 9.66 -10.64
N ARG A 213 -32.72 8.61 -11.49
CA ARG A 213 -33.75 8.42 -12.53
C ARG A 213 -35.12 8.00 -12.00
N MET A 214 -35.20 7.45 -10.79
CA MET A 214 -36.48 7.04 -10.18
C MET A 214 -37.19 8.21 -9.48
N VAL A 215 -36.44 9.26 -9.13
CA VAL A 215 -36.93 10.45 -8.43
C VAL A 215 -37.30 11.58 -9.40
N SER A 216 -36.85 11.52 -10.65
CA SER A 216 -37.21 12.45 -11.75
C SER A 216 -38.41 11.98 -12.56
#